data_AF-B4CXW1-F1
#
_entry.id   AF-B4CXW1-F1
#
_cell.length_a   1.000
_cell.length_b   1.000
_cell.length_c   1.000
_cell.angle_alpha   90.00
_cell.angle_beta   90.00
_cell.angle_gamma   90.00
#
_symmetry.space_group_name_H-M   'P 1'
#
loop_
_entity.id
_entity.type
_entity.pdbx_description
1 polymer ?
#
loop_
_entity_poly.entity_id
_entity_poly.type
_entity_poly.pdbx_seq_one_letter_code
_entity_poly.pdbx_strand_id
1 'polypeptide(L)'
;MDLKFARVQFTPDLMPADIVGTNIITEGEHGRKEFTFQPGPVFANILLADEINRATPKTQSALLEAMQEQHVTVGGTQHPLEPPFLVLATQNPLEMEGTYPLPEAQLDRFFFKLKVLFPTADDLQTILDRTTAKDSPVVSKVLRSPAEVITLREVVRQVPMAKEGPDVTPSTVGPSPPSPDKRACHPR
;
A
#
# COMPACT_ATOMS: atom_id res chain seq x y z
N MET A 1 14.66 -1.32 12.57
CA MET A 1 15.00 -2.22 11.44
C MET A 1 15.51 -1.34 10.32
N ASP A 2 16.43 -1.83 9.50
CA ASP A 2 16.90 -1.06 8.34
C ASP A 2 16.03 -1.42 7.12
N LEU A 3 14.72 -1.17 7.25
CA LEU A 3 13.76 -1.34 6.16
C LEU A 3 13.74 -0.04 5.35
N LYS A 4 13.83 -0.16 4.03
CA LYS A 4 13.66 0.97 3.12
C LYS A 4 12.20 1.44 3.22
N PHE A 5 12.01 2.72 3.56
CA PHE A 5 10.71 3.35 3.57
C PHE A 5 10.60 4.32 2.40
N ALA A 6 9.51 4.25 1.66
CA ALA A 6 9.15 5.22 0.66
C ALA A 6 7.73 5.74 0.92
N ARG A 7 7.51 7.01 0.61
CA ARG A 7 6.20 7.65 0.63
C ARG A 7 5.96 8.28 -0.72
N VAL A 8 4.79 8.05 -1.28
CA VAL A 8 4.35 8.67 -2.53
C VAL A 8 2.96 9.24 -2.33
N GLN A 9 2.79 10.48 -2.76
CA GLN A 9 1.51 11.15 -2.81
C GLN A 9 0.94 10.91 -4.21
N PHE A 10 -0.23 10.28 -4.29
CA PHE A 10 -0.90 10.08 -5.57
C PHE A 10 -1.54 11.40 -6.00
N THR A 11 -1.24 11.81 -7.22
CA THR A 11 -1.75 13.03 -7.85
C THR A 11 -2.25 12.71 -9.27
N PRO A 12 -3.12 13.54 -9.87
CA PRO A 12 -3.69 13.25 -11.20
C PRO A 12 -2.66 13.19 -12.34
N ASP A 13 -1.52 13.87 -12.18
CA ASP A 13 -0.40 13.94 -13.13
C ASP A 13 0.60 12.79 -13.00
N LEU A 14 0.51 12.00 -11.92
CA LEU A 14 1.46 10.92 -11.65
C LEU A 14 1.35 9.81 -12.68
N MET A 15 2.48 9.45 -13.30
CA MET A 15 2.53 8.40 -14.33
C MET A 15 2.92 7.04 -13.72
N PRO A 16 2.57 5.92 -14.38
CA PRO A 16 3.02 4.59 -13.96
C PRO A 16 4.54 4.49 -13.75
N ALA A 17 5.32 5.12 -14.64
CA ALA A 17 6.78 5.13 -14.57
C ALA A 17 7.32 5.83 -13.32
N ASP A 18 6.58 6.80 -12.76
CA ASP A 18 6.98 7.48 -11.51
C ASP A 18 6.80 6.58 -10.28
N ILE A 19 5.98 5.52 -10.39
CA ILE A 19 5.77 4.50 -9.36
C ILE A 19 6.76 3.36 -9.53
N VAL A 20 6.86 2.82 -10.74
CA VAL A 20 7.58 1.58 -11.01
C VAL A 20 9.03 1.79 -11.45
N GLY A 21 9.42 3.03 -11.76
CA GLY A 21 10.73 3.36 -12.29
C GLY A 21 10.75 3.46 -13.81
N THR A 22 11.85 3.98 -14.34
CA THR A 22 12.04 4.24 -15.77
C THR A 22 13.49 4.02 -16.17
N ASN A 23 13.74 3.85 -17.47
CA ASN A 23 15.11 3.84 -18.01
C ASN A 23 15.49 5.26 -18.42
N ILE A 24 16.56 5.78 -17.82
CA ILE A 24 17.15 7.06 -18.19
C ILE A 24 18.38 6.85 -19.06
N ILE A 25 18.68 7.82 -19.92
CA ILE A 25 19.93 7.82 -20.68
C ILE A 25 20.99 8.51 -19.84
N THR A 26 22.07 7.81 -19.55
CA THR A 26 23.27 8.33 -18.91
C THR A 26 24.41 8.39 -19.92
N GLU A 27 25.34 9.33 -19.74
CA GLU A 27 26.57 9.36 -20.53
C GLU A 27 27.64 8.56 -19.77
N GLY A 28 28.09 7.45 -20.36
CA GLY A 28 29.19 6.63 -19.84
C GLY A 28 30.56 7.29 -20.05
N GLU A 29 31.62 6.65 -19.54
CA GLU A 29 32.99 7.20 -19.45
C GLU A 29 33.67 7.60 -20.78
N HIS A 30 33.00 7.44 -21.93
CA HIS A 30 33.49 7.83 -23.25
C HIS A 30 32.42 8.52 -24.13
N GLY A 31 31.41 9.16 -23.53
CA GLY A 31 30.33 9.85 -24.26
C GLY A 31 29.34 8.90 -24.95
N ARG A 32 29.36 7.61 -24.59
CA ARG A 32 28.36 6.63 -25.03
C ARG A 32 27.08 6.80 -24.21
N LYS A 33 25.94 6.83 -24.90
CA LYS A 33 24.62 6.80 -24.27
C LYS A 33 24.35 5.39 -23.75
N GLU A 34 24.22 5.23 -22.44
CA GLU A 34 23.80 4.00 -21.79
C GLU A 34 22.39 4.15 -21.22
N PHE A 35 21.56 3.12 -21.33
CA PHE A 35 20.25 3.10 -20.67
C PHE A 35 20.41 2.51 -19.27
N THR A 36 20.23 3.33 -18.25
CA THR A 36 20.31 2.92 -16.84
C THR A 36 18.91 2.91 -16.23
N PHE A 37 18.56 1.82 -15.54
CA PHE A 37 17.30 1.74 -14.80
C PHE A 37 17.35 2.63 -13.56
N GLN A 38 16.38 3.53 -13.44
CA GLN A 38 16.13 4.33 -12.26
C GLN A 38 14.92 3.75 -11.51
N PRO A 39 15.13 3.14 -10.32
CA PRO A 39 14.05 2.51 -9.57
C PRO A 39 13.06 3.55 -9.04
N GLY A 40 11.77 3.21 -9.12
CA GLY A 40 10.70 4.00 -8.52
C GLY A 40 10.51 3.73 -7.01
N PRO A 41 9.54 4.41 -6.36
CA PRO A 41 9.25 4.25 -4.94
C PRO A 41 8.80 2.84 -4.53
N VAL A 42 8.35 1.99 -5.46
CA VAL A 42 8.01 0.59 -5.16
C VAL A 42 9.23 -0.25 -4.73
N PHE A 43 10.46 0.20 -5.01
CA PHE A 43 11.70 -0.47 -4.58
C PHE A 43 12.06 -0.11 -3.11
N ALA A 44 11.06 -0.19 -2.24
CA ALA A 44 11.17 -0.03 -0.80
C ALA A 44 10.60 -1.28 -0.10
N ASN A 45 10.86 -1.45 1.19
CA ASN A 45 10.23 -2.51 1.96
C ASN A 45 8.84 -2.10 2.47
N ILE A 46 8.67 -0.83 2.80
CA ILE A 46 7.40 -0.24 3.23
C ILE A 46 7.11 0.96 2.34
N LEU A 47 6.00 0.90 1.61
CA LEU A 47 5.52 1.98 0.76
C LEU A 47 4.23 2.56 1.34
N LEU A 48 4.23 3.85 1.67
CA LEU A 48 3.02 4.61 1.98
C LEU A 48 2.53 5.30 0.71
N ALA A 49 1.41 4.82 0.17
CA ALA A 49 0.73 5.37 -1.01
C ALA A 49 -0.46 6.23 -0.56
N ASP A 50 -0.22 7.53 -0.43
CA ASP A 50 -1.25 8.46 0.03
C ASP A 50 -2.22 8.84 -1.09
N GLU A 51 -3.51 8.87 -0.75
CA GLU A 51 -4.62 9.26 -1.63
C GLU A 51 -4.60 8.53 -2.98
N ILE A 52 -4.43 7.21 -2.94
CA ILE A 52 -4.32 6.36 -4.14
C ILE A 52 -5.45 6.60 -5.15
N ASN A 53 -6.62 7.04 -4.67
CA ASN A 53 -7.78 7.40 -5.47
C ASN A 53 -7.61 8.69 -6.30
N ARG A 54 -6.52 9.45 -6.19
CA ARG A 54 -6.29 10.67 -6.98
C ARG A 54 -5.51 10.44 -8.27
N ALA A 55 -4.76 9.35 -8.38
CA ALA A 55 -4.06 9.04 -9.64
C ALA A 55 -4.98 8.31 -10.63
N THR A 56 -4.59 8.35 -11.90
CA THR A 56 -5.31 7.66 -12.97
C THR A 56 -5.40 6.14 -12.73
N PRO A 57 -6.42 5.45 -13.26
CA PRO A 57 -6.54 3.99 -13.14
C PRO A 57 -5.32 3.21 -13.64
N LYS A 58 -4.57 3.78 -14.59
CA LYS A 58 -3.34 3.17 -15.12
C LYS A 58 -2.20 3.21 -14.10
N THR A 59 -2.04 4.34 -13.41
CA THR A 59 -1.03 4.51 -12.34
C THR A 59 -1.37 3.66 -11.13
N GLN A 60 -2.66 3.60 -10.75
CA GLN A 60 -3.14 2.67 -9.70
C GLN A 60 -2.83 1.22 -10.05
N SER A 61 -3.14 0.80 -11.28
CA SER A 61 -2.88 -0.57 -11.75
C SER A 61 -1.40 -0.92 -11.68
N ALA A 62 -0.50 0.01 -11.99
CA ALA A 62 0.95 -0.23 -11.94
C ALA A 62 1.44 -0.54 -10.51
N LEU A 63 0.92 0.17 -9.50
CA LEU A 63 1.21 -0.14 -8.10
C LEU A 63 0.65 -1.51 -7.70
N LEU A 64 -0.60 -1.79 -8.06
CA LEU A 64 -1.28 -3.04 -7.70
C LEU A 64 -0.66 -4.27 -8.38
N GLU A 65 -0.18 -4.09 -9.60
CA GLU A 65 0.58 -5.11 -10.33
C GLU A 65 1.90 -5.41 -9.62
N ALA A 66 2.68 -4.37 -9.26
CA ALA A 66 3.90 -4.54 -8.49
C ALA A 66 3.65 -5.24 -7.13
N MET A 67 2.53 -4.92 -6.47
CA MET A 67 2.08 -5.61 -5.25
C MET A 67 1.77 -7.09 -5.48
N GLN A 68 1.11 -7.43 -6.58
CA GLN A 68 0.69 -8.81 -6.84
C GLN A 68 1.86 -9.68 -7.32
N GLU A 69 2.67 -9.13 -8.23
CA GLU A 69 3.73 -9.85 -8.93
C GLU A 69 5.05 -9.86 -8.14
N GLN A 70 5.22 -8.95 -7.16
CA GLN A 70 6.45 -8.79 -6.37
C GLN A 70 7.69 -8.48 -7.24
N HIS A 71 7.47 -7.99 -8.45
CA HIS A 71 8.48 -7.52 -9.38
C HIS A 71 7.87 -6.50 -10.34
N VAL A 72 8.73 -5.77 -11.05
CA VAL A 72 8.34 -4.82 -12.08
C VAL A 72 9.10 -5.15 -13.36
N THR A 73 8.45 -5.01 -14.51
CA THR A 73 9.14 -5.09 -15.82
C THR A 73 9.27 -3.70 -16.44
N VAL A 74 10.50 -3.23 -16.67
CA VAL A 74 10.78 -1.96 -17.35
C VAL A 74 11.75 -2.22 -18.51
N GLY A 75 11.41 -1.73 -19.71
CA GLY A 75 12.25 -1.89 -20.89
C GLY A 75 12.55 -3.35 -21.27
N GLY A 76 11.64 -4.28 -20.95
CA GLY A 76 11.82 -5.72 -21.20
C GLY A 76 12.69 -6.45 -20.18
N THR A 77 13.18 -5.76 -19.14
CA THR A 77 13.94 -6.37 -18.04
C THR A 77 13.09 -6.44 -16.79
N GLN A 78 13.12 -7.59 -16.12
CA GLN A 78 12.40 -7.82 -14.87
C GLN A 78 13.27 -7.42 -13.67
N HIS A 79 12.72 -6.63 -12.76
CA HIS A 79 13.35 -6.14 -11.55
C HIS A 79 12.55 -6.61 -10.33
N PRO A 80 13.10 -7.53 -9.49
CA PRO A 80 12.40 -8.03 -8.31
C PRO A 80 12.32 -6.96 -7.20
N LEU A 81 11.22 -6.99 -6.43
CA LEU A 81 11.09 -6.17 -5.23
C LEU A 81 11.73 -6.88 -4.03
N GLU A 82 12.42 -6.14 -3.18
CA GLU A 82 13.13 -6.71 -2.02
C GLU A 82 12.13 -7.09 -0.90
N PRO A 83 12.06 -8.36 -0.48
CA PRO A 83 11.20 -8.76 0.63
C PRO A 83 11.76 -8.30 1.99
N PRO A 84 10.91 -7.99 2.98
CA PRO A 84 9.46 -7.91 2.88
C PRO A 84 9.02 -6.67 2.10
N PHE A 85 7.93 -6.79 1.33
CA PHE A 85 7.30 -5.67 0.63
C PHE A 85 5.88 -5.47 1.16
N LEU A 86 5.61 -4.31 1.74
CA LEU A 86 4.32 -3.92 2.31
C LEU A 86 3.88 -2.58 1.74
N VAL A 87 2.63 -2.51 1.30
CA VAL A 87 2.01 -1.27 0.84
C VAL A 87 0.91 -0.87 1.81
N LEU A 88 0.98 0.37 2.30
CA LEU A 88 -0.06 1.04 3.05
C LEU A 88 -0.68 2.08 2.12
N ALA A 89 -1.95 1.94 1.78
CA ALA A 89 -2.64 2.89 0.90
C ALA A 89 -3.72 3.65 1.67
N THR A 90 -3.79 4.97 1.47
CA THR A 90 -4.87 5.80 2.01
C THR A 90 -5.80 6.25 0.88
N GLN A 91 -7.07 6.42 1.22
CA GLN A 91 -8.07 6.99 0.31
C GLN A 91 -8.72 8.17 1.02
N ASN A 92 -8.79 9.32 0.36
CA ASN A 92 -9.52 10.47 0.87
C ASN A 92 -10.96 10.45 0.31
N PRO A 93 -11.98 10.14 1.11
CA PRO A 93 -13.35 10.00 0.64
C PRO A 93 -14.08 11.34 0.42
N LEU A 94 -13.50 12.46 0.85
CA LEU A 94 -14.14 13.77 0.81
C LEU A 94 -13.91 14.52 -0.51
N GLU A 95 -12.86 14.16 -1.26
CA GLU A 95 -12.58 14.77 -2.57
C GLU A 95 -13.36 14.07 -3.69
N MET A 96 -14.38 14.74 -4.21
CA MET A 96 -15.27 14.21 -5.26
C MET A 96 -14.84 14.62 -6.68
N GLU A 97 -13.96 15.60 -6.83
CA GLU A 97 -13.49 16.08 -8.13
C GLU A 97 -12.11 15.52 -8.45
N GLY A 98 -11.95 14.96 -9.65
CA GLY A 98 -10.67 14.42 -10.10
C GLY A 98 -10.21 13.13 -9.39
N THR A 99 -11.12 12.39 -8.74
CA THR A 99 -10.80 11.12 -8.09
C THR A 99 -11.31 9.91 -8.87
N TYR A 100 -10.51 8.85 -8.87
CA TYR A 100 -10.74 7.56 -9.47
C TYR A 100 -10.84 6.52 -8.35
N PRO A 101 -12.05 6.12 -7.92
CA PRO A 101 -12.19 5.13 -6.86
C PRO A 101 -11.64 3.79 -7.33
N LEU A 102 -10.96 3.07 -6.43
CA LEU A 102 -10.50 1.71 -6.72
C LEU A 102 -11.73 0.80 -6.83
N PRO A 103 -11.91 0.07 -7.94
CA PRO A 103 -12.91 -0.98 -8.05
C PRO A 103 -12.76 -2.02 -6.93
N GLU A 104 -13.86 -2.69 -6.56
CA GLU A 104 -13.86 -3.73 -5.51
C GLU A 104 -12.83 -4.82 -5.80
N ALA A 105 -12.76 -5.28 -7.06
CA ALA A 105 -11.76 -6.25 -7.50
C ALA A 105 -10.29 -5.80 -7.31
N GLN A 106 -10.03 -4.49 -7.20
CA GLN A 106 -8.71 -3.95 -6.88
C GLN A 106 -8.48 -3.88 -5.36
N LEU A 107 -9.52 -3.53 -4.60
CA LEU A 107 -9.48 -3.52 -3.14
C LEU A 107 -9.25 -4.91 -2.55
N ASP A 108 -9.73 -5.97 -3.21
CA ASP A 108 -9.52 -7.36 -2.81
C ASP A 108 -8.04 -7.78 -2.76
N ARG A 109 -7.13 -7.02 -3.40
CA ARG A 109 -5.68 -7.25 -3.30
C ARG A 109 -5.08 -6.78 -1.98
N PHE A 110 -5.82 -6.01 -1.18
CA PHE A 110 -5.40 -5.59 0.15
C PHE A 110 -5.89 -6.57 1.20
N PHE A 111 -4.98 -7.00 2.07
CA PHE A 111 -5.30 -7.96 3.13
C PHE A 111 -6.27 -7.39 4.19
N PHE A 112 -6.20 -6.08 4.45
CA PHE A 112 -7.09 -5.39 5.38
C PHE A 112 -7.53 -4.03 4.85
N LYS A 113 -8.76 -3.63 5.18
CA LYS A 113 -9.28 -2.27 5.02
C LYS A 113 -9.56 -1.66 6.38
N LEU A 114 -8.78 -0.67 6.78
CA LEU A 114 -8.97 0.07 8.02
C LEU A 114 -9.86 1.29 7.77
N LYS A 115 -10.98 1.39 8.50
CA LYS A 115 -11.83 2.59 8.51
C LYS A 115 -11.43 3.46 9.70
N VAL A 116 -10.69 4.52 9.43
CA VAL A 116 -10.33 5.51 10.45
C VAL A 116 -11.50 6.48 10.60
N LEU A 117 -12.13 6.49 11.78
CA LEU A 117 -13.19 7.43 12.11
C LEU A 117 -12.57 8.71 12.69
N PHE A 118 -13.30 9.81 12.61
CA PHE A 118 -12.89 11.03 13.30
C PHE A 118 -12.86 10.80 14.82
N PRO A 119 -11.83 11.28 15.52
CA PRO A 119 -11.72 11.14 16.97
C PRO A 119 -12.87 11.91 17.65
N THR A 120 -13.26 11.45 18.83
CA THR A 120 -14.20 12.19 19.68
C THR A 120 -13.51 13.45 20.24
N ALA A 121 -14.29 14.37 20.84
CA ALA A 121 -13.71 15.56 21.48
C ALA A 121 -12.71 15.19 22.60
N ASP A 122 -12.99 14.12 23.36
CA ASP A 122 -12.13 13.63 24.44
C ASP A 122 -10.85 12.97 23.90
N ASP A 123 -10.96 12.21 22.81
CA ASP A 123 -9.79 11.66 22.11
C ASP A 123 -8.92 12.79 21.56
N LEU A 124 -9.53 13.84 21.00
CA LEU A 124 -8.82 14.99 20.47
C LEU A 124 -8.10 15.76 21.57
N GLN A 125 -8.72 15.96 22.74
CA GLN A 125 -8.05 16.52 23.92
C GLN A 125 -6.84 15.65 24.32
N THR A 126 -7.02 14.33 24.39
CA THR A 126 -5.92 13.40 24.71
C THR A 126 -4.78 13.48 23.70
N ILE A 127 -5.08 13.62 22.41
CA ILE A 127 -4.08 13.79 21.34
C ILE A 127 -3.35 15.12 21.51
N LEU A 128 -4.05 16.21 21.81
CA LEU A 128 -3.45 17.53 22.05
C LEU A 128 -2.51 17.48 23.26
N ASP A 129 -2.94 16.89 24.37
CA ASP A 129 -2.14 16.76 25.59
C ASP A 129 -0.87 15.94 25.34
N ARG A 130 -0.96 14.83 24.59
CA ARG A 130 0.19 14.00 24.24
C ARG A 130 1.14 14.66 23.25
N THR A 131 0.63 15.41 22.28
CA THR A 131 1.46 16.06 21.24
C THR A 131 2.14 17.32 21.78
N THR A 132 1.56 17.96 22.80
CA THR A 132 2.14 19.12 23.49
C THR A 132 3.08 18.73 24.65
N ALA A 133 3.10 17.45 25.03
CA ALA A 133 4.09 16.94 25.98
C ALA A 133 5.52 17.08 25.41
N LYS A 134 6.44 17.60 26.22
CA LYS A 134 7.85 17.82 25.82
C LYS A 134 8.63 16.54 25.59
N ASP A 135 8.22 15.43 26.18
CA ASP A 135 8.94 14.16 26.10
C ASP A 135 8.49 13.34 24.90
N SER A 136 9.40 13.19 23.93
CA SER A 136 9.22 12.24 22.82
C SER A 136 9.62 10.84 23.27
N PRO A 137 8.80 9.80 23.05
CA PRO A 137 9.15 8.45 23.43
C PRO A 137 10.38 7.98 22.66
N VAL A 138 11.36 7.42 23.38
CA VAL A 138 12.56 6.81 22.79
C VAL A 138 12.21 5.40 22.31
N VAL A 139 12.23 5.19 21.00
CA VAL A 139 11.94 3.89 20.40
C VAL A 139 13.23 3.08 20.25
N SER A 140 13.28 1.90 20.86
CA SER A 140 14.41 0.96 20.70
C SER A 140 14.18 -0.02 19.55
N LYS A 141 15.20 -0.19 18.69
CA LYS A 141 15.18 -1.17 17.60
C LYS A 141 15.26 -2.60 18.17
N VAL A 142 14.15 -3.34 18.09
CA VAL A 142 14.07 -4.73 18.56
C VAL A 142 14.58 -5.72 17.51
N LEU A 143 14.18 -5.56 16.23
CA LEU A 143 14.63 -6.40 15.12
C LEU A 143 15.77 -5.74 14.34
N ARG A 144 16.80 -6.53 14.05
CA ARG A 144 18.07 -6.00 13.51
C ARG A 144 18.08 -5.98 11.99
N SER A 145 17.47 -6.98 11.34
CA SER A 145 17.47 -7.16 9.89
C SER A 145 16.08 -7.45 9.29
N PRO A 146 15.86 -7.17 7.99
CA PRO A 146 14.67 -7.62 7.27
C PRO A 146 14.49 -9.15 7.24
N ALA A 147 15.60 -9.90 7.27
CA ALA A 147 15.59 -11.36 7.28
C ALA A 147 14.88 -11.94 8.51
N GLU A 148 15.02 -11.31 9.68
CA GLU A 148 14.32 -11.72 10.90
C GLU A 148 12.79 -11.65 10.75
N VAL A 149 12.29 -10.64 10.03
CA VAL A 149 10.84 -10.50 9.74
C VAL A 149 10.37 -11.67 8.88
N ILE A 150 11.17 -12.06 7.88
CA ILE A 150 10.87 -13.21 7.03
C ILE A 150 10.88 -14.51 7.86
N THR A 151 11.86 -14.69 8.74
CA THR A 151 11.92 -15.86 9.64
C THR A 151 10.69 -15.94 10.54
N LEU A 152 10.27 -14.81 11.14
CA LEU A 152 9.05 -14.77 11.96
C LEU A 152 7.80 -15.13 11.15
N ARG A 153 7.71 -14.70 9.89
CA ARG A 153 6.60 -15.08 9.00
C ARG A 153 6.52 -16.60 8.82
N GLU A 154 7.65 -17.29 8.70
CA GLU A 154 7.66 -18.75 8.59
C GLU A 154 7.25 -19.44 9.91
N VAL A 155 7.59 -18.86 11.06
CA VAL A 155 7.11 -19.36 12.38
C VAL A 155 5.59 -19.27 12.48
N VAL A 156 4.98 -18.17 12.02
CA VAL A 156 3.52 -18.00 12.03
C VAL A 156 2.82 -19.11 11.22
N ARG A 157 3.42 -19.57 10.11
CA ARG A 157 2.87 -20.68 9.30
C ARG A 157 2.91 -22.04 10.00
N GLN A 158 3.71 -22.18 11.05
CA GLN A 158 3.81 -23.42 11.82
C GLN A 158 2.78 -23.50 12.96
N VAL A 159 2.00 -22.44 13.18
CA VAL A 159 0.94 -22.45 14.20
C VAL A 159 -0.14 -23.44 13.77
N PRO A 160 -0.36 -24.53 14.53
CA PRO A 160 -1.37 -25.52 14.17
C PRO A 160 -2.75 -24.90 14.29
N MET A 161 -3.51 -24.94 13.19
CA MET A 161 -4.94 -24.67 13.23
C MET A 161 -5.62 -25.88 13.83
N ALA A 162 -6.17 -25.75 15.04
CA ALA A 162 -7.01 -26.78 15.62
C ALA A 162 -8.16 -27.08 14.64
N LYS A 163 -8.32 -28.35 14.26
CA LYS A 163 -9.55 -28.79 13.59
C LYS A 163 -10.65 -28.82 14.64
N GLU A 164 -11.24 -27.67 14.93
CA GLU A 164 -12.53 -27.67 15.63
C GLU A 164 -13.59 -28.30 14.70
N GLY A 165 -14.52 -29.04 15.31
CA GLY A 165 -15.48 -29.95 14.68
C GLY A 165 -16.44 -29.28 13.68
N PRO A 166 -17.44 -30.02 13.17
CA PRO A 166 -18.24 -29.59 12.03
C PRO A 166 -19.07 -28.37 12.45
N ASP A 167 -18.70 -27.19 11.95
CA ASP A 167 -19.57 -26.22 11.27
C ASP A 167 -18.94 -24.81 11.18
N VAL A 168 -17.70 -24.69 10.68
CA VAL A 168 -17.34 -23.46 9.95
C VAL A 168 -17.86 -23.67 8.54
N THR A 169 -19.15 -23.39 8.36
CA THR A 169 -19.80 -23.39 7.06
C THR A 169 -18.97 -22.56 6.07
N PRO A 170 -18.89 -22.96 4.78
CA PRO A 170 -18.39 -22.09 3.71
C PRO A 170 -19.15 -20.76 3.58
N SER A 171 -20.22 -20.54 4.37
CA SER A 171 -21.06 -19.35 4.33
C SER A 171 -20.39 -18.10 4.90
N THR A 172 -19.29 -18.20 5.66
CA THR A 172 -18.51 -17.00 6.04
C THR A 172 -17.72 -16.43 4.85
N VAL A 173 -17.48 -17.24 3.82
CA VAL A 173 -16.97 -16.83 2.49
C VAL A 173 -18.09 -16.98 1.45
N GLY A 174 -19.31 -16.57 1.82
CA GLY A 174 -20.38 -16.31 0.86
C GLY A 174 -20.28 -14.88 0.34
N PRO A 175 -20.72 -14.57 -0.89
CA PRO A 175 -20.77 -13.19 -1.36
C PRO A 175 -21.63 -12.37 -0.39
N SER A 176 -21.02 -11.40 0.28
CA SER A 176 -21.77 -10.40 1.03
C SER A 176 -22.51 -9.55 -0.02
N PRO A 177 -23.85 -9.50 -0.01
CA PRO A 177 -24.57 -8.67 -0.95
C PRO A 177 -24.15 -7.20 -0.74
N PRO A 178 -23.97 -6.41 -1.82
CA PRO A 178 -23.58 -5.02 -1.69
C PRO A 178 -24.58 -4.29 -0.80
N SER A 179 -24.07 -3.52 0.16
CA SER A 179 -24.91 -2.68 1.02
C SER A 179 -25.76 -1.74 0.15
N PRO A 180 -27.05 -1.54 0.44
CA PRO A 180 -27.87 -0.61 -0.32
C PRO A 180 -27.43 0.81 0.02
N ASP A 181 -26.59 1.40 -0.84
CA ASP A 181 -26.31 2.82 -0.79
C ASP A 181 -27.60 3.56 -1.18
N LYS A 182 -28.14 4.30 -0.21
CA LYS A 182 -29.34 5.13 -0.36
C LYS A 182 -29.02 6.29 -1.28
N ARG A 183 -29.24 6.12 -2.59
CA ARG A 183 -29.60 7.24 -3.47
C ARG A 183 -31.08 7.13 -3.82
N ALA A 184 -31.87 7.84 -3.03
CA ALA A 184 -33.23 8.21 -3.36
C ALA A 184 -33.21 8.98 -4.69
N CYS A 185 -33.53 8.28 -5.77
CA CYS A 185 -34.04 8.90 -6.98
C CYS A 185 -35.50 9.26 -6.68
N HIS A 186 -35.78 10.53 -6.39
CA HIS A 186 -37.14 11.05 -6.50
C HIS A 186 -37.45 11.37 -7.97
N PRO A 187 -38.64 11.03 -8.48
CA PRO A 187 -39.01 11.34 -9.84
C PRO A 187 -39.63 12.74 -9.95
N ARG A 188 -39.31 13.37 -11.09
CA ARG A 188 -39.85 14.61 -11.68
C ARG A 188 -39.16 15.91 -11.31
#